data_AF-A0A959UIF9-F1
#
_entry.id   AF-A0A959UIF9-F1
#
_cell.length_a   1.000
_cell.length_b   1.000
_cell.length_c   1.000
_cell.angle_alpha   90.00
_cell.angle_beta   90.00
_cell.angle_gamma   90.00
#
_symmetry.space_group_name_H-M   'P 1'
#
loop_
_entity.id
_entity.type
_entity.pdbx_description
1 polymer ?
#
loop_
_entity_poly.entity_id
_entity_poly.type
_entity_poly.pdbx_seq_one_letter_code
_entity_poly.pdbx_strand_id
1 'polypeptide(L)'
;LFDTMLAHYLVQPDMRHNMDILAETYLNYKPVPIEDLIGKKGKKQLTVRNVDPQVLKDYACEDADITLQLRLALEPELKEAAGIDLFNNIEVPLVPVLASMEAEGVKLDIQALRDYSLQLEKEIIGIEKEIHGHAGIEFNIASPKQLGEILFEKLVITDKPKKTKTGQYSTGEDILIRLINKHPVVQMILDFRQLSKLKSTYVDTLPDMVNPRTGRIHTSY
;
A
#
# COMPACT_ATOMS: atom_id res chain seq x y z
N LEU A 1 -1.40 -24.10 16.73
CA LEU A 1 -0.64 -22.86 16.45
C LEU A 1 -1.36 -21.73 17.20
N PHE A 2 -0.64 -20.81 17.83
CA PHE A 2 -1.24 -19.62 18.46
C PHE A 2 -0.42 -18.41 18.03
N ASP A 3 -1.02 -17.55 17.22
CA ASP A 3 -0.42 -16.31 16.76
C ASP A 3 -0.97 -15.14 17.60
N THR A 4 -0.08 -14.45 18.31
CA THR A 4 -0.46 -13.34 19.21
C THR A 4 -0.95 -12.11 18.46
N MET A 5 -0.48 -11.88 17.22
CA MET A 5 -0.92 -10.79 16.38
C MET A 5 -2.37 -11.00 15.96
N LEU A 6 -2.70 -12.21 15.47
CA LEU A 6 -4.07 -12.57 15.10
C LEU A 6 -5.00 -12.62 16.31
N ALA A 7 -4.53 -13.14 17.44
CA ALA A 7 -5.32 -13.16 18.67
C ALA A 7 -5.69 -11.74 19.08
N HIS A 8 -4.71 -10.82 19.11
CA HIS A 8 -4.97 -9.43 19.45
C HIS A 8 -5.84 -8.72 18.42
N TYR A 9 -5.69 -9.01 17.12
CA TYR A 9 -6.55 -8.44 16.08
C TYR A 9 -8.04 -8.73 16.36
N LEU A 10 -8.35 -9.94 16.82
CA LEU A 10 -9.73 -10.31 17.16
C LEU A 10 -10.23 -9.66 18.45
N VAL A 11 -9.36 -9.41 19.43
CA VAL A 11 -9.74 -8.74 20.68
C VAL A 11 -9.93 -7.24 20.47
N GLN A 12 -9.01 -6.58 19.78
CA GLN A 12 -9.01 -5.13 19.56
C GLN A 12 -8.56 -4.77 18.13
N PRO A 13 -9.46 -4.82 17.14
CA PRO A 13 -9.10 -4.62 15.72
C PRO A 13 -8.54 -3.23 15.37
N ASP A 14 -8.90 -2.19 16.13
CA ASP A 14 -8.54 -0.80 15.82
C ASP A 14 -7.12 -0.41 16.27
N MET A 15 -6.46 -1.26 17.07
CA MET A 15 -5.12 -1.01 17.58
C MET A 15 -4.03 -1.57 16.66
N ARG A 16 -2.77 -1.21 16.90
CA ARG A 16 -1.64 -1.84 16.21
C ARG A 16 -1.30 -3.16 16.89
N HIS A 17 -0.93 -4.17 16.09
CA HIS A 17 -0.75 -5.55 16.56
C HIS A 17 0.71 -6.03 16.55
N ASN A 18 1.68 -5.13 16.33
CA ASN A 18 3.09 -5.51 16.38
C ASN A 18 3.53 -5.83 17.80
N MET A 19 4.40 -6.83 17.96
CA MET A 19 4.84 -7.35 19.25
C MET A 19 5.33 -6.25 20.20
N ASP A 20 6.11 -5.27 19.71
CA ASP A 20 6.63 -4.17 20.53
C ASP A 20 5.54 -3.37 21.23
N ILE A 21 4.46 -3.02 20.51
CA ILE A 21 3.34 -2.26 21.07
C ILE A 21 2.56 -3.12 22.06
N LEU A 22 2.40 -4.41 21.76
CA LEU A 22 1.71 -5.35 22.65
C LEU A 22 2.50 -5.57 23.94
N ALA A 23 3.82 -5.71 23.87
CA ALA A 23 4.69 -5.85 25.02
C ALA A 23 4.62 -4.61 25.93
N GLU A 24 4.67 -3.41 25.34
CA GLU A 24 4.54 -2.17 26.11
C GLU A 24 3.16 -2.04 26.76
N THR A 25 2.10 -2.43 26.06
CA THR A 25 0.71 -2.26 26.53
C THR A 25 0.30 -3.30 27.57
N TYR A 26 0.59 -4.58 27.33
CA TYR A 26 0.12 -5.71 28.15
C TYR A 26 1.13 -6.12 29.23
N LEU A 27 2.43 -5.97 28.96
CA LEU A 27 3.49 -6.43 29.86
C LEU A 27 4.23 -5.27 30.54
N ASN A 28 3.93 -4.02 30.15
CA ASN A 28 4.66 -2.82 30.59
C ASN A 28 6.18 -2.98 30.36
N TYR A 29 6.54 -3.65 29.27
CA TYR A 29 7.91 -3.98 28.89
C TYR A 29 8.22 -3.43 27.51
N LYS A 30 9.39 -2.80 27.38
CA LYS A 30 9.86 -2.26 26.10
C LYS A 30 10.91 -3.20 25.51
N PRO A 31 10.60 -3.92 24.40
CA PRO A 31 11.56 -4.82 23.78
C PRO A 31 12.73 -4.06 23.16
N VAL A 32 13.83 -4.79 22.92
CA VAL A 32 14.98 -4.26 22.18
C VAL A 32 14.58 -4.05 20.73
N PRO A 33 14.68 -2.82 20.18
CA PRO A 33 14.37 -2.59 18.77
C PRO A 33 15.34 -3.35 17.85
N ILE A 34 14.84 -3.96 16.78
CA ILE A 34 15.70 -4.63 15.78
C ILE A 34 16.76 -3.68 15.20
N GLU A 35 16.47 -2.37 15.12
CA GLU A 35 17.41 -1.34 14.65
C GLU A 35 18.67 -1.21 15.53
N ASP A 36 18.63 -1.63 16.79
CA ASP A 36 19.82 -1.66 17.64
C ASP A 36 20.77 -2.78 17.23
N LEU A 37 20.24 -3.85 16.60
CA LEU A 37 21.03 -4.98 16.07
C LEU A 37 21.54 -4.71 14.67
N ILE A 38 20.64 -4.25 13.78
CA ILE A 38 20.94 -4.13 12.34
C ILE A 38 21.24 -2.70 11.89
N GLY A 39 21.10 -1.72 12.76
CA GLY A 39 21.18 -0.30 12.44
C GLY A 39 19.88 0.26 11.88
N LYS A 40 19.83 1.59 11.76
CA LYS A 40 18.68 2.33 11.23
C LYS A 40 18.37 1.95 9.78
N LYS A 41 17.08 2.00 9.43
CA LYS A 41 16.60 1.75 8.06
C LYS A 41 17.35 2.61 7.03
N GLY A 42 17.99 1.95 6.06
CA GLY A 42 18.73 2.61 4.99
C GLY A 42 19.74 1.70 4.29
N LYS A 43 20.47 2.25 3.30
CA LYS A 43 21.44 1.49 2.48
C LYS A 43 22.56 0.81 3.28
N LYS A 44 22.82 1.26 4.51
CA LYS A 44 23.86 0.73 5.41
C LYS A 44 23.31 -0.22 6.47
N GLN A 45 22.01 -0.49 6.48
CA GLN A 45 21.41 -1.43 7.43
C GLN A 45 21.98 -2.83 7.18
N LEU A 46 22.41 -3.48 8.26
CA LEU A 46 22.93 -4.83 8.23
C LEU A 46 21.79 -5.83 7.99
N THR A 47 22.15 -7.01 7.51
CA THR A 47 21.24 -8.16 7.56
C THR A 47 21.48 -8.93 8.85
N VAL A 48 20.45 -9.56 9.41
CA VAL A 48 20.55 -10.41 10.63
C VAL A 48 21.70 -11.44 10.53
N ARG A 49 21.99 -11.93 9.32
CA ARG A 49 23.12 -12.85 9.04
C ARG A 49 24.51 -12.31 9.42
N ASN A 50 24.66 -10.99 9.54
CA ASN A 50 25.92 -10.31 9.84
C ASN A 50 25.97 -9.76 11.26
N VAL A 51 24.95 -10.04 12.08
CA VAL A 51 24.91 -9.64 13.50
C VAL A 51 25.69 -10.68 14.32
N ASP A 52 26.36 -10.23 15.39
CA ASP A 52 27.02 -11.12 16.34
C ASP A 52 26.01 -12.15 16.91
N PRO A 53 26.27 -13.46 16.78
CA PRO A 53 25.40 -14.50 17.33
C PRO A 53 25.08 -14.34 18.83
N GLN A 54 25.98 -13.76 19.63
CA GLN A 54 25.72 -13.53 21.05
C GLN A 54 24.62 -12.49 21.27
N VAL A 55 24.67 -11.38 20.51
CA VAL A 55 23.64 -10.33 20.57
C VAL A 55 22.33 -10.82 19.97
N LEU A 56 22.41 -11.53 18.83
CA LEU A 56 21.23 -12.09 18.18
C LEU A 56 20.50 -13.12 19.06
N LYS A 57 21.25 -13.91 19.83
CA LYS A 57 20.67 -14.88 20.78
C LYS A 57 19.74 -14.19 21.76
N ASP A 58 20.20 -13.12 22.40
CA ASP A 58 19.42 -12.46 23.46
C ASP A 58 18.16 -11.81 22.90
N TYR A 59 18.26 -11.16 21.73
CA TYR A 59 17.09 -10.62 21.00
C TYR A 59 16.09 -11.72 20.59
N ALA A 60 16.56 -12.82 20.01
CA ALA A 60 15.67 -13.90 19.59
C ALA A 60 15.01 -14.63 20.78
N CYS A 61 15.71 -14.73 21.91
CA CYS A 61 15.15 -15.26 23.15
C CYS A 61 14.10 -14.31 23.74
N GLU A 62 14.34 -13.00 23.70
CA GLU A 62 13.38 -11.97 24.14
C GLU A 62 12.08 -12.07 23.33
N ASP A 63 12.14 -12.05 21.99
CA ASP A 63 10.97 -12.17 21.12
C ASP A 63 10.13 -13.42 21.44
N ALA A 64 10.80 -14.55 21.68
CA ALA A 64 10.14 -15.82 22.01
C ALA A 64 9.47 -15.79 23.40
N ASP A 65 10.15 -15.24 24.41
CA ASP A 65 9.62 -15.11 25.78
C ASP A 65 8.43 -14.15 25.82
N ILE A 66 8.56 -12.97 25.21
CA ILE A 66 7.49 -11.97 25.12
C ILE A 66 6.28 -12.55 24.40
N THR A 67 6.48 -13.25 23.27
CA THR A 67 5.36 -13.87 22.55
C THR A 67 4.62 -14.89 23.42
N LEU A 68 5.33 -15.67 24.24
CA LEU A 68 4.70 -16.60 25.18
C LEU A 68 3.90 -15.87 26.27
N GLN A 69 4.48 -14.82 26.87
CA GLN A 69 3.80 -14.03 27.89
C GLN A 69 2.56 -13.32 27.33
N LEU A 70 2.65 -12.77 26.12
CA LEU A 70 1.52 -12.18 25.40
C LEU A 70 0.41 -13.20 25.14
N ARG A 71 0.76 -14.43 24.74
CA ARG A 71 -0.24 -15.50 24.61
C ARG A 71 -0.99 -15.73 25.93
N LEU A 72 -0.28 -15.80 27.04
CA LEU A 72 -0.89 -16.04 28.36
C LEU A 72 -1.85 -14.92 28.76
N ALA A 73 -1.55 -13.67 28.39
CA ALA A 73 -2.42 -12.52 28.61
C ALA A 73 -3.62 -12.47 27.64
N LEU A 74 -3.42 -12.78 26.36
CA LEU A 74 -4.42 -12.64 25.31
C LEU A 74 -5.40 -13.82 25.22
N GLU A 75 -4.99 -15.03 25.60
CA GLU A 75 -5.86 -16.21 25.50
C GLU A 75 -7.14 -16.09 26.36
N PRO A 76 -7.11 -15.56 27.60
CA PRO A 76 -8.32 -15.24 28.37
C PRO A 76 -9.20 -14.19 27.67
N GLU A 77 -8.62 -13.08 27.22
CA GLU A 77 -9.38 -12.00 26.57
C GLU A 77 -10.04 -12.46 25.26
N LEU A 78 -9.35 -13.29 24.48
CA LEU A 78 -9.89 -13.89 23.27
C LEU A 78 -11.11 -14.80 23.56
N LYS A 79 -11.09 -15.51 24.69
CA LYS A 79 -12.25 -16.30 25.15
C LYS A 79 -13.40 -15.41 25.60
N GLU A 80 -13.11 -14.34 26.33
CA GLU A 80 -14.13 -13.36 26.76
C GLU A 80 -14.78 -12.64 25.58
N ALA A 81 -14.01 -12.32 24.54
CA ALA A 81 -14.50 -11.74 23.29
C ALA A 81 -15.27 -12.74 22.39
N ALA A 82 -15.45 -13.99 22.84
CA ALA A 82 -16.02 -15.10 22.06
C ALA A 82 -15.33 -15.32 20.70
N GLY A 83 -14.07 -14.90 20.57
CA GLY A 83 -13.28 -14.97 19.33
C GLY A 83 -12.56 -16.30 19.14
N ILE A 84 -12.60 -17.20 20.12
CA ILE A 84 -11.81 -18.44 20.12
C ILE A 84 -12.17 -19.39 18.96
N ASP A 85 -13.45 -19.46 18.57
CA ASP A 85 -13.90 -20.31 17.47
C ASP A 85 -13.49 -19.74 16.11
N LEU A 86 -13.59 -18.41 15.95
CA LEU A 86 -13.13 -17.70 14.75
C LEU A 86 -11.61 -17.85 14.60
N PHE A 87 -10.88 -17.66 15.68
CA PHE A 87 -9.43 -17.83 15.72
C PHE A 87 -8.99 -19.23 15.30
N ASN A 88 -9.56 -20.28 15.91
CA ASN A 88 -9.13 -21.65 15.68
C ASN A 88 -9.61 -22.24 14.35
N ASN A 89 -10.80 -21.85 13.88
CA ASN A 89 -11.41 -22.48 12.71
C ASN A 89 -11.26 -21.68 11.41
N ILE A 90 -10.91 -20.39 11.49
CA ILE A 90 -10.76 -19.51 10.31
C ILE A 90 -9.37 -18.88 10.27
N GLU A 91 -8.98 -18.08 11.27
CA GLU A 91 -7.74 -17.31 11.21
C GLU A 91 -6.48 -18.19 11.20
N VAL A 92 -6.36 -19.11 12.17
CA VAL A 92 -5.19 -20.01 12.26
C VAL A 92 -5.08 -20.96 11.06
N PRO A 93 -6.17 -21.59 10.56
CA PRO A 93 -6.11 -22.39 9.33
C PRO A 93 -5.79 -21.59 8.07
N LEU A 94 -6.07 -20.27 8.04
CA LEU A 94 -5.78 -19.41 6.91
C LEU A 94 -4.27 -19.07 6.79
N VAL A 95 -3.54 -19.00 7.91
CA VAL A 95 -2.09 -18.73 7.94
C VAL A 95 -1.28 -19.61 6.96
N PRO A 96 -1.33 -20.96 7.02
CA PRO A 96 -0.58 -21.79 6.09
C PRO A 96 -1.06 -21.65 4.63
N VAL A 97 -2.32 -21.30 4.40
CA VAL A 97 -2.86 -21.06 3.05
C VAL A 97 -2.25 -19.78 2.48
N LEU A 98 -2.25 -18.68 3.22
CA LEU A 98 -1.62 -17.43 2.82
C LEU A 98 -0.12 -17.62 2.57
N ALA A 99 0.59 -18.26 3.50
CA ALA A 99 2.01 -18.57 3.32
C ALA A 99 2.28 -19.39 2.04
N SER A 100 1.40 -20.33 1.70
CA SER A 100 1.50 -21.12 0.46
C SER A 100 1.20 -20.27 -0.77
N MET A 101 0.19 -19.39 -0.72
CA MET A 101 -0.14 -18.46 -1.80
C MET A 101 1.01 -17.47 -2.07
N GLU A 102 1.59 -16.91 -1.02
CA GLU A 102 2.75 -16.02 -1.11
C GLU A 102 3.96 -16.75 -1.69
N ALA A 103 4.26 -17.97 -1.22
CA ALA A 103 5.40 -18.76 -1.69
C ALA A 103 5.24 -19.21 -3.14
N GLU A 104 4.02 -19.55 -3.58
CA GLU A 104 3.73 -19.93 -4.97
C GLU A 104 3.92 -18.73 -5.91
N GLY A 105 3.42 -17.55 -5.53
CA GLY A 105 3.50 -16.35 -6.36
C GLY A 105 2.76 -16.45 -7.70
N VAL A 106 2.88 -15.43 -8.55
CA VAL A 106 2.17 -15.32 -9.84
C VAL A 106 3.15 -15.07 -10.99
N LYS A 107 3.05 -15.87 -12.05
CA LYS A 107 3.85 -15.68 -13.27
C LYS A 107 3.24 -14.59 -14.14
N LEU A 108 4.08 -13.71 -14.66
CA LEU A 108 3.69 -12.67 -15.60
C LEU A 108 4.31 -12.87 -16.98
N ASP A 109 3.58 -12.43 -18.00
CA ASP A 109 4.15 -12.19 -19.33
C ASP A 109 4.74 -10.78 -19.38
N ILE A 110 6.05 -10.70 -19.18
CA ILE A 110 6.79 -9.44 -19.15
C ILE A 110 6.78 -8.77 -20.53
N GLN A 111 6.81 -9.56 -21.62
CA GLN A 111 6.85 -8.98 -22.97
C GLN A 111 5.51 -8.35 -23.31
N ALA A 112 4.41 -9.03 -23.01
CA ALA A 112 3.07 -8.48 -23.20
C ALA A 112 2.87 -7.16 -22.42
N LEU A 113 3.36 -7.09 -21.17
CA LEU A 113 3.29 -5.85 -20.39
C LEU A 113 4.13 -4.71 -20.99
N ARG A 114 5.32 -5.00 -21.51
CA ARG A 114 6.16 -3.99 -22.19
C ARG A 114 5.51 -3.47 -23.46
N ASP A 115 4.94 -4.36 -24.27
CA ASP A 115 4.24 -3.97 -25.50
C ASP A 115 3.00 -3.13 -25.16
N TYR A 116 2.28 -3.50 -24.10
CA TYR A 116 1.13 -2.75 -23.61
C TYR A 116 1.51 -1.38 -23.03
N SER A 117 2.65 -1.28 -22.35
CA SER A 117 3.19 0.00 -21.86
C SER A 117 3.41 0.98 -23.01
N LEU A 118 3.97 0.52 -24.13
CA LEU A 118 4.17 1.34 -25.33
C LEU A 118 2.86 1.77 -25.99
N GLN A 119 1.83 0.92 -25.94
CA GLN A 119 0.50 1.28 -26.43
C GLN A 119 -0.12 2.38 -25.55
N LEU A 120 -0.11 2.19 -24.22
CA LEU A 120 -0.64 3.17 -23.27
C LEU A 120 0.08 4.51 -23.39
N GLU A 121 1.41 4.52 -23.57
CA GLU A 121 2.17 5.75 -23.79
C GLU A 121 1.66 6.54 -25.00
N LYS A 122 1.39 5.85 -26.12
CA LYS A 122 0.85 6.50 -27.33
C LYS A 122 -0.54 7.09 -27.10
N GLU A 123 -1.40 6.35 -26.39
CA GLU A 123 -2.76 6.81 -26.06
C GLU A 123 -2.73 8.02 -25.12
N ILE A 124 -1.89 7.97 -24.08
CA ILE A 124 -1.69 9.08 -23.13
C ILE A 124 -1.20 10.34 -23.85
N ILE A 125 -0.19 10.23 -24.71
CA ILE A 125 0.32 11.36 -25.51
C ILE A 125 -0.76 11.92 -26.44
N GLY A 126 -1.60 11.06 -27.02
CA GLY A 126 -2.72 11.47 -27.85
C GLY A 126 -3.73 12.31 -27.08
N ILE A 127 -4.19 11.80 -25.94
CA ILE A 127 -5.16 12.48 -25.07
C ILE A 127 -4.57 13.79 -24.51
N GLU A 128 -3.30 13.81 -24.14
CA GLU A 128 -2.62 15.02 -23.66
C GLU A 128 -2.66 16.14 -24.70
N LYS A 129 -2.39 15.83 -25.98
CA LYS A 129 -2.48 16.80 -27.06
C LYS A 129 -3.90 17.32 -27.27
N GLU A 130 -4.91 16.45 -27.17
CA GLU A 130 -6.31 16.87 -27.27
C GLU A 130 -6.71 17.80 -26.11
N ILE A 131 -6.27 17.49 -24.89
CA ILE A 131 -6.50 18.33 -23.71
C ILE A 131 -5.84 19.70 -23.88
N HIS A 132 -4.59 19.76 -24.33
CA HIS A 132 -3.91 21.03 -24.62
C HIS A 132 -4.60 21.82 -25.73
N GLY A 133 -5.11 21.14 -26.76
CA GLY A 133 -5.92 21.74 -27.83
C GLY A 133 -7.21 22.37 -27.30
N HIS A 134 -7.94 21.68 -26.43
CA HIS A 134 -9.14 22.21 -25.77
C HIS A 134 -8.84 23.35 -24.79
N ALA A 135 -7.70 23.29 -24.09
CA ALA A 135 -7.29 24.32 -23.13
C ALA A 135 -6.65 25.54 -23.82
N GLY A 136 -6.15 25.39 -25.05
CA GLY A 136 -5.41 26.42 -25.80
C GLY A 136 -4.09 26.82 -25.12
N ILE A 137 -3.51 25.96 -24.29
CA ILE A 137 -2.22 26.15 -23.62
C ILE A 137 -1.67 24.80 -23.18
N GLU A 138 -0.36 24.65 -23.21
CA GLU A 138 0.33 23.48 -22.65
C GLU A 138 0.53 23.65 -21.14
N PHE A 139 0.27 22.59 -20.40
CA PHE A 139 0.47 22.52 -18.96
C PHE A 139 0.61 21.07 -18.51
N ASN A 140 1.09 20.86 -17.29
CA ASN A 140 1.22 19.53 -16.73
C ASN A 140 -0.15 19.03 -16.20
N ILE A 141 -0.77 18.13 -16.97
CA ILE A 141 -2.09 17.53 -16.65
C ILE A 141 -2.03 16.67 -15.37
N ALA A 142 -0.87 16.08 -15.08
CA ALA A 142 -0.66 15.31 -13.86
C ALA A 142 -0.57 16.20 -12.60
N SER A 143 -0.36 17.52 -12.75
CA SER A 143 -0.33 18.47 -11.64
C SER A 143 -1.75 18.94 -11.27
N PRO A 144 -2.30 18.56 -10.10
CA PRO A 144 -3.65 18.96 -9.71
C PRO A 144 -3.82 20.48 -9.62
N LYS A 145 -2.75 21.20 -9.28
CA LYS A 145 -2.71 22.66 -9.19
C LYS A 145 -2.90 23.31 -10.56
N GLN A 146 -2.03 22.99 -11.52
CA GLN A 146 -2.10 23.57 -12.87
C GLN A 146 -3.41 23.18 -13.55
N LEU A 147 -3.83 21.92 -13.43
CA LEU A 147 -5.10 21.46 -13.95
C LEU A 147 -6.30 22.24 -13.37
N GLY A 148 -6.28 22.49 -12.05
CA GLY A 148 -7.33 23.26 -11.39
C GLY A 148 -7.42 24.70 -11.89
N GLU A 149 -6.28 25.37 -12.03
CA GLU A 149 -6.20 26.73 -12.59
C GLU A 149 -6.77 26.77 -14.02
N ILE A 150 -6.40 25.82 -14.88
CA ILE A 150 -6.90 25.75 -16.26
C ILE A 150 -8.41 25.49 -16.31
N LEU A 151 -8.92 24.51 -15.56
CA LEU A 151 -10.34 24.15 -15.60
C LEU A 151 -11.25 25.26 -15.06
N PHE A 152 -10.85 25.91 -13.96
CA PHE A 152 -11.74 26.78 -13.22
C PHE A 152 -11.48 28.27 -13.43
N GLU A 153 -10.26 28.69 -13.76
CA GLU A 153 -9.95 30.10 -14.03
C GLU A 153 -9.98 30.41 -15.52
N LYS A 154 -9.41 29.53 -16.36
CA LYS A 154 -9.35 29.77 -17.82
C LYS A 154 -10.60 29.29 -18.55
N LEU A 155 -10.99 28.03 -18.34
CA LEU A 155 -12.14 27.42 -19.02
C LEU A 155 -13.47 27.67 -18.30
N VAL A 156 -13.44 28.10 -17.04
CA VAL A 156 -14.60 28.47 -16.22
C VAL A 156 -15.74 27.43 -16.33
N ILE A 157 -15.40 26.15 -16.15
CA ILE A 157 -16.36 25.04 -16.36
C ILE A 157 -17.49 24.99 -15.31
N THR A 158 -17.36 25.73 -14.21
CA THR A 158 -18.37 25.86 -13.15
C THR A 158 -18.22 27.18 -12.41
N ASP A 159 -19.34 27.77 -12.00
CA ASP A 159 -19.37 29.06 -11.29
C ASP A 159 -18.92 28.95 -9.82
N LYS A 160 -18.91 27.73 -9.26
CA LYS A 160 -18.60 27.47 -7.85
C LYS A 160 -17.60 26.32 -7.70
N PRO A 161 -16.33 26.52 -8.07
CA PRO A 161 -15.31 25.49 -7.95
C PRO A 161 -15.02 25.19 -6.47
N LYS A 162 -14.97 23.90 -6.13
CA LYS A 162 -14.58 23.46 -4.78
C LYS A 162 -13.07 23.63 -4.59
N LYS A 163 -12.67 24.04 -3.40
CA LYS A 163 -11.26 24.11 -2.98
C LYS A 163 -11.00 23.15 -1.83
N THR A 164 -9.77 22.65 -1.77
CA THR A 164 -9.24 21.84 -0.67
C THR A 164 -8.97 22.70 0.57
N LYS A 165 -8.68 22.07 1.71
CA LYS A 165 -8.32 22.77 2.95
C LYS A 165 -7.08 23.68 2.78
N THR A 166 -6.21 23.37 1.82
CA THR A 166 -5.01 24.15 1.48
C THR A 166 -5.27 25.26 0.47
N GLY A 167 -6.53 25.46 0.04
CA GLY A 167 -6.92 26.53 -0.88
C GLY A 167 -6.73 26.20 -2.37
N GLN A 168 -6.19 25.04 -2.72
CA GLN A 168 -6.09 24.58 -4.12
C GLN A 168 -7.44 24.12 -4.65
N TYR A 169 -7.70 24.30 -5.96
CA TYR A 169 -8.91 23.75 -6.57
C TYR A 169 -8.92 22.23 -6.50
N SER A 170 -10.06 21.68 -6.10
CA SER A 170 -10.23 20.25 -5.97
C SER A 170 -10.56 19.65 -7.34
N THR A 171 -9.61 18.91 -7.91
CA THR A 171 -9.77 18.17 -9.17
C THR A 171 -9.89 16.67 -8.94
N GLY A 172 -10.47 16.24 -7.81
CA GLY A 172 -10.70 14.82 -7.51
C GLY A 172 -11.60 14.15 -8.55
N GLU A 173 -11.48 12.83 -8.69
CA GLU A 173 -12.28 12.04 -9.62
C GLU A 173 -13.80 12.23 -9.38
N ASP A 174 -14.21 12.22 -8.12
CA ASP A 174 -15.60 12.47 -7.68
C ASP A 174 -16.14 13.84 -8.11
N ILE A 175 -15.28 14.85 -8.19
CA ILE A 175 -15.63 16.22 -8.61
C ILE A 175 -15.68 16.30 -10.13
N LEU A 176 -14.69 15.74 -10.82
CA LEU A 176 -14.63 15.72 -12.27
C LEU A 176 -15.81 14.94 -12.87
N ILE A 177 -16.20 13.81 -12.27
CA ILE A 177 -17.37 13.04 -12.71
C ILE A 177 -18.65 13.88 -12.71
N ARG A 178 -18.85 14.73 -11.70
CA ARG A 178 -20.01 15.65 -11.62
C ARG A 178 -19.98 16.74 -12.71
N LEU A 179 -18.81 17.00 -13.28
CA LEU A 179 -18.57 18.03 -14.28
C LEU A 179 -18.40 17.47 -15.70
N ILE A 180 -18.54 16.14 -15.91
CA ILE A 180 -18.39 15.49 -17.23
C ILE A 180 -19.24 16.19 -18.30
N ASN A 181 -20.50 16.51 -17.99
CA ASN A 181 -21.42 17.13 -18.95
C ASN A 181 -21.18 18.63 -19.18
N LYS A 182 -20.22 19.25 -18.49
CA LYS A 182 -19.94 20.69 -18.61
C LYS A 182 -18.95 21.00 -19.72
N HIS A 183 -17.96 20.14 -19.93
CA HIS A 183 -16.95 20.36 -20.97
C HIS A 183 -16.28 19.03 -21.38
N PRO A 184 -16.08 18.76 -22.67
CA PRO A 184 -15.46 17.51 -23.16
C PRO A 184 -14.10 17.18 -22.53
N VAL A 185 -13.28 18.22 -22.28
CA VAL A 185 -11.97 18.08 -21.62
C VAL A 185 -12.03 17.33 -20.29
N VAL A 186 -13.16 17.39 -19.56
CA VAL A 186 -13.29 16.74 -18.25
C VAL A 186 -13.21 15.21 -18.39
N GLN A 187 -13.86 14.64 -19.41
CA GLN A 187 -13.78 13.21 -19.70
C GLN A 187 -12.35 12.82 -20.09
N MET A 188 -11.72 13.59 -21.00
CA MET A 188 -10.34 13.36 -21.44
C MET A 188 -9.35 13.36 -20.26
N ILE A 189 -9.52 14.25 -19.28
CA ILE A 189 -8.68 14.30 -18.08
C ILE A 189 -8.86 13.05 -17.21
N LEU A 190 -10.09 12.56 -17.08
CA LEU A 190 -10.37 11.32 -16.35
C LEU A 190 -9.68 10.14 -17.05
N ASP A 191 -9.81 10.04 -18.38
CA ASP A 191 -9.18 9.01 -19.19
C ASP A 191 -7.65 9.07 -19.09
N PHE A 192 -7.06 10.27 -19.21
CA PHE A 192 -5.63 10.50 -19.05
C PHE A 192 -5.12 9.98 -17.69
N ARG A 193 -5.83 10.29 -16.60
CA ARG A 193 -5.45 9.86 -15.25
C ARG A 193 -5.58 8.36 -15.06
N GLN A 194 -6.64 7.76 -15.60
CA GLN A 194 -6.86 6.33 -15.55
C GLN A 194 -5.74 5.57 -16.28
N LEU A 195 -5.43 5.96 -17.51
CA LEU A 195 -4.38 5.35 -18.31
C LEU A 195 -3.00 5.58 -17.69
N SER A 196 -2.71 6.81 -17.25
CA SER A 196 -1.44 7.13 -16.57
C SER A 196 -1.25 6.30 -15.31
N LYS A 197 -2.29 6.13 -14.50
CA LYS A 197 -2.24 5.29 -13.30
C LYS A 197 -2.09 3.81 -13.66
N LEU A 198 -2.84 3.31 -14.63
CA LEU A 198 -2.73 1.93 -15.11
C LEU A 198 -1.30 1.62 -15.55
N LYS A 199 -0.73 2.51 -16.37
CA LYS A 199 0.64 2.40 -16.85
C LYS A 199 1.66 2.43 -15.70
N SER A 200 1.67 3.50 -14.92
CA SER A 200 2.69 3.74 -13.89
C SER A 200 2.57 2.86 -12.65
N THR A 201 1.37 2.45 -12.24
CA THR A 201 1.15 1.69 -11.00
C THR A 201 1.21 0.18 -11.21
N TYR A 202 0.89 -0.29 -12.43
CA TYR A 202 0.82 -1.72 -12.73
C TYR A 202 1.72 -2.12 -13.88
N VAL A 203 1.54 -1.53 -15.08
CA VAL A 203 2.20 -2.05 -16.29
C VAL A 203 3.71 -1.87 -16.25
N ASP A 204 4.19 -0.72 -15.80
CA ASP A 204 5.62 -0.41 -15.72
C ASP A 204 6.29 -1.02 -14.48
N THR A 205 5.57 -1.12 -13.36
CA THR A 205 6.10 -1.53 -12.05
C THR A 205 6.09 -3.03 -11.81
N LEU A 206 5.06 -3.76 -12.25
CA LEU A 206 4.96 -5.20 -12.00
C LEU A 206 6.16 -5.98 -12.58
N PRO A 207 6.68 -5.67 -13.79
CA PRO A 207 7.90 -6.32 -14.30
C PRO A 207 9.11 -6.20 -13.35
N ASP A 208 9.25 -5.06 -12.66
CA ASP A 208 10.36 -4.80 -11.74
C ASP A 208 10.20 -5.53 -10.39
N MET A 209 8.99 -6.03 -10.10
CA MET A 209 8.69 -6.80 -8.88
C MET A 209 8.91 -8.31 -9.04
N VAL A 210 9.26 -8.77 -10.24
CA VAL A 210 9.52 -10.19 -10.51
C VAL A 210 10.75 -10.64 -9.74
N ASN A 211 10.58 -11.66 -8.89
CA ASN A 211 11.68 -12.25 -8.16
C ASN A 211 12.58 -13.04 -9.13
N PRO A 212 13.89 -12.72 -9.21
CA PRO A 212 14.80 -13.35 -10.19
C PRO A 212 15.04 -14.84 -9.92
N ARG A 213 14.75 -15.34 -8.70
CA ARG A 213 14.95 -16.76 -8.35
C ARG A 213 13.80 -17.64 -8.84
N THR A 214 12.57 -17.13 -8.79
CA THR A 214 11.35 -17.89 -9.11
C THR A 214 10.76 -17.51 -10.47
N GLY A 215 11.09 -16.32 -11.00
CA GLY A 215 10.48 -15.77 -12.19
C GLY A 215 9.01 -15.36 -11.99
N ARG A 216 8.61 -15.11 -10.74
CA ARG A 216 7.23 -14.80 -10.33
C ARG A 216 7.18 -13.59 -9.40
N ILE A 217 6.03 -12.94 -9.31
CA ILE A 217 5.75 -11.94 -8.27
C ILE A 217 5.20 -12.65 -7.04
N HIS A 218 5.66 -12.25 -5.86
CA HIS A 218 5.17 -12.75 -4.59
C HIS A 218 4.49 -11.60 -3.85
N THR A 219 3.16 -11.61 -3.84
CA THR A 219 2.35 -10.62 -3.11
C THR A 219 2.49 -10.85 -1.61
N SER A 220 2.42 -9.78 -0.81
CA SER A 220 2.29 -9.86 0.65
C SER A 220 0.83 -9.61 1.05
N TYR A 221 0.26 -10.50 1.84
CA TYR A 221 -1.12 -10.43 2.33
C TYR A 221 -1.20 -9.87 3.75
#